data_AF-Q9RIS1-F1
#
_entry.id   AF-Q9RIS1-F1
#
_cell.length_a   1.000
_cell.length_b   1.000
_cell.length_c   1.000
_cell.angle_alpha   90.00
_cell.angle_beta   90.00
_cell.angle_gamma   90.00
#
_symmetry.space_group_name_H-M   'P 1'
#
loop_
_entity.id
_entity.type
_entity.pdbx_description
1 polymer ?
#
loop_
_entity_poly.entity_id
_entity_poly.type
_entity_poly.pdbx_seq_one_letter_code
_entity_poly.pdbx_strand_id
1 'polypeptide(L)'
;MHNTSETSPFATVGWSYAPQDSPLRSARPPAVAMGKRRGPTPKRTASRRMTSRHQRTERKSSDSGPTWQASEELPPSATAPSRAPSDDRETPPAEPLDRMPEAYRAYGGRATTVVNNYIRKWQQVYSHRDGKKQQMTEEQREKLSYGCVGVTWVNSGPYPTNRLAFGPFDENKYKNDLKNTSPRPDETRAEFEGRIKGSFDEGKGFKRARDVASVMNKARENAHDEGTYINNLKTELTNNNALRREDSRSNFYSALRNTPSFKERDGGNYDPSKMKAVIYSKHFWSGQDQRGSSDKRKYGDPEAFRPVPGTGLVDMSKDRSIPRSPAKPGEGWVNFDYGWFGAQTEADRDKTTWTHGDHYHAPNSDLGPMHVHESKFRKWSAGYADFGAYVITFIPKSWNTAPAKVEQGWP
;
A
#
# COMPACT_ATOMS: atom_id res chain seq x y z
N MET A 1 22.18 -15.28 63.04
CA MET A 1 22.96 -14.19 63.66
C MET A 1 22.91 -13.05 62.66
N HIS A 2 21.94 -12.13 62.80
CA HIS A 2 22.00 -10.91 63.62
C HIS A 2 22.98 -9.90 63.00
N ASN A 3 22.50 -8.82 62.36
CA ASN A 3 21.90 -7.58 62.92
C ASN A 3 23.01 -6.51 63.16
N THR A 4 22.80 -5.21 62.99
CA THR A 4 21.56 -4.42 62.84
C THR A 4 21.80 -3.11 62.06
N SER A 5 20.75 -2.63 61.35
CA SER A 5 20.20 -1.25 61.25
C SER A 5 21.10 0.02 61.18
N GLU A 6 20.68 1.18 60.63
CA GLU A 6 19.43 1.63 59.97
C GLU A 6 19.79 2.72 58.89
N THR A 7 19.01 3.69 58.38
CA THR A 7 17.69 4.30 58.72
C THR A 7 16.97 4.79 57.43
N SER A 8 15.96 5.65 57.55
CA SER A 8 15.23 6.34 56.46
C SER A 8 14.87 7.79 56.91
N PRO A 9 14.30 8.74 56.11
CA PRO A 9 12.95 8.59 55.52
C PRO A 9 12.63 9.28 54.16
N PHE A 10 11.62 8.72 53.49
CA PHE A 10 10.52 9.31 52.70
C PHE A 10 10.58 10.73 52.07
N ALA A 11 10.12 10.80 50.82
CA ALA A 11 9.19 11.83 50.33
C ALA A 11 8.23 11.24 49.26
N THR A 12 6.91 11.51 49.36
CA THR A 12 5.88 10.90 48.49
C THR A 12 4.77 11.89 48.13
N VAL A 13 4.64 12.25 46.84
CA VAL A 13 3.47 12.92 46.23
C VAL A 13 3.42 12.49 44.75
N GLY A 14 2.29 12.24 44.08
CA GLY A 14 0.89 12.23 44.52
C GLY A 14 -0.03 12.60 43.33
N TRP A 15 -0.87 11.68 42.87
CA TRP A 15 -1.89 11.95 41.83
C TRP A 15 -3.15 12.55 42.46
N SER A 16 -3.90 13.38 41.72
CA SER A 16 -5.34 13.20 41.38
C SER A 16 -6.17 14.50 41.30
N TYR A 17 -7.33 14.36 40.64
CA TYR A 17 -8.55 15.17 40.68
C TYR A 17 -8.60 16.58 40.06
N ALA A 18 -9.47 16.69 39.05
CA ALA A 18 -10.41 17.79 38.91
C ALA A 18 -11.76 17.42 39.54
N PRO A 19 -12.65 18.37 39.79
CA PRO A 19 -14.08 18.14 39.57
C PRO A 19 -14.76 19.27 38.76
N GLN A 20 -16.01 19.00 38.35
CA GLN A 20 -16.92 19.93 37.68
C GLN A 20 -17.72 20.74 38.72
N ASP A 21 -18.28 21.91 38.36
CA ASP A 21 -19.72 22.01 38.07
C ASP A 21 -20.18 23.37 37.47
N SER A 22 -21.50 23.49 37.22
CA SER A 22 -22.23 24.56 36.50
C SER A 22 -22.94 25.56 37.49
N PRO A 23 -23.97 26.41 37.18
CA PRO A 23 -24.75 26.63 35.93
C PRO A 23 -25.32 28.06 35.60
N LEU A 24 -26.03 28.13 34.46
CA LEU A 24 -27.25 28.96 34.14
C LEU A 24 -27.26 30.52 34.11
N ARG A 25 -27.45 31.08 32.90
CA ARG A 25 -28.53 32.01 32.44
C ARG A 25 -28.27 32.35 30.94
N SER A 26 -29.17 32.20 29.96
CA SER A 26 -30.58 32.61 29.78
C SER A 26 -30.77 34.04 29.25
N ALA A 27 -30.78 34.19 27.90
CA ALA A 27 -31.40 35.31 27.18
C ALA A 27 -31.71 34.95 25.69
N ARG A 28 -32.94 35.27 25.27
CA ARG A 28 -33.40 35.56 23.88
C ARG A 28 -33.81 37.06 23.88
N PRO A 29 -34.18 37.77 22.78
CA PRO A 29 -34.64 37.32 21.44
C PRO A 29 -33.95 38.16 20.31
N PRO A 30 -34.55 38.50 19.14
CA PRO A 30 -35.67 37.91 18.39
C PRO A 30 -35.26 37.44 16.96
N ALA A 31 -36.24 36.98 16.17
CA ALA A 31 -36.04 36.59 14.77
C ALA A 31 -36.41 37.72 13.80
N VAL A 32 -35.74 37.76 12.65
CA VAL A 32 -36.14 38.52 11.45
C VAL A 32 -36.08 37.58 10.25
N ALA A 33 -37.10 37.62 9.38
CA ALA A 33 -37.18 36.78 8.19
C ALA A 33 -37.09 37.63 6.91
N MET A 34 -36.38 37.14 5.89
CA MET A 34 -36.69 37.30 4.45
C MET A 34 -35.62 36.61 3.58
N GLY A 35 -35.89 36.43 2.28
CA GLY A 35 -34.82 36.32 1.27
C GLY A 35 -34.53 34.93 0.67
N LYS A 36 -35.50 34.29 0.01
CA LYS A 36 -35.19 33.20 -0.95
C LYS A 36 -34.43 33.77 -2.16
N ARG A 37 -33.11 33.57 -2.24
CA ARG A 37 -32.33 33.71 -3.49
C ARG A 37 -31.93 32.33 -4.01
N ARG A 38 -32.19 32.08 -5.31
CA ARG A 38 -31.75 30.85 -5.99
C ARG A 38 -30.27 30.97 -6.37
N GLY A 39 -29.42 30.14 -5.79
CA GLY A 39 -28.03 29.93 -6.25
C GLY A 39 -27.96 28.89 -7.38
N PRO A 40 -26.89 28.87 -8.19
CA PRO A 40 -26.74 27.96 -9.33
C PRO A 40 -26.45 26.51 -8.92
N THR A 41 -26.85 25.57 -9.78
CA THR A 41 -26.74 24.12 -9.56
C THR A 41 -25.26 23.65 -9.54
N PRO A 42 -24.80 22.90 -8.51
CA PRO A 42 -23.44 22.38 -8.48
C PRO A 42 -23.22 21.21 -9.47
N LYS A 43 -21.97 21.06 -9.95
CA LYS A 43 -21.54 20.11 -10.98
C LYS A 43 -21.63 18.63 -10.53
N ARG A 44 -22.82 18.01 -10.65
CA ARG A 44 -23.10 16.62 -10.20
C ARG A 44 -22.45 15.48 -11.02
N THR A 45 -21.69 15.77 -12.07
CA THR A 45 -21.22 14.77 -13.06
C THR A 45 -19.74 14.39 -12.99
N ALA A 46 -18.85 15.24 -12.44
CA ALA A 46 -17.40 15.03 -12.50
C ALA A 46 -16.91 13.83 -11.65
N SER A 47 -17.12 13.86 -10.33
CA SER A 47 -16.62 12.85 -9.38
C SER A 47 -16.98 11.39 -9.74
N ARG A 48 -18.21 11.17 -10.23
CA ARG A 48 -18.69 9.86 -10.68
C ARG A 48 -17.99 9.36 -11.96
N ARG A 49 -17.50 10.27 -12.80
CA ARG A 49 -16.75 9.97 -14.03
C ARG A 49 -15.27 9.69 -13.72
N MET A 50 -14.69 10.43 -12.78
CA MET A 50 -13.30 10.26 -12.32
C MET A 50 -13.06 8.87 -11.73
N THR A 51 -13.84 8.50 -10.70
CA THR A 51 -13.68 7.23 -9.96
C THR A 51 -13.91 6.00 -10.84
N SER A 52 -14.88 6.04 -11.76
CA SER A 52 -15.17 4.92 -12.68
C SER A 52 -14.16 4.76 -13.82
N ARG A 53 -13.33 5.77 -14.11
CA ARG A 53 -12.28 5.72 -15.15
C ARG A 53 -10.96 5.16 -14.62
N HIS A 54 -10.50 5.63 -13.47
CA HIS A 54 -9.32 5.12 -12.75
C HIS A 54 -9.34 3.59 -12.61
N GLN A 55 -10.44 3.06 -12.06
CA GLN A 55 -10.70 1.61 -11.92
C GLN A 55 -10.63 0.82 -13.24
N ARG A 56 -10.89 1.45 -14.39
CA ARG A 56 -10.86 0.80 -15.71
C ARG A 56 -9.43 0.67 -16.24
N THR A 57 -8.61 1.70 -16.02
CA THR A 57 -7.19 1.70 -16.41
C THR A 57 -6.41 0.64 -15.63
N GLU A 58 -6.70 0.51 -14.33
CA GLU A 58 -6.03 -0.44 -13.44
C GLU A 58 -6.40 -1.91 -13.71
N ARG A 59 -7.67 -2.19 -14.01
CA ARG A 59 -8.08 -3.53 -14.44
C ARG A 59 -7.44 -3.94 -15.76
N LYS A 60 -7.32 -3.01 -16.71
CA LYS A 60 -6.55 -3.27 -17.94
C LYS A 60 -5.11 -3.70 -17.64
N SER A 61 -4.45 -3.15 -16.61
CA SER A 61 -3.10 -3.59 -16.21
C SER A 61 -3.05 -4.88 -15.37
N SER A 62 -4.12 -5.28 -14.68
CA SER A 62 -4.17 -6.62 -14.04
C SER A 62 -4.41 -7.74 -15.05
N ASP A 63 -5.15 -7.44 -16.12
CA ASP A 63 -5.63 -8.43 -17.07
C ASP A 63 -4.65 -8.63 -18.25
N SER A 64 -3.71 -7.70 -18.46
CA SER A 64 -2.70 -7.72 -19.53
C SER A 64 -1.52 -8.68 -19.26
N GLY A 65 -1.81 -9.95 -18.98
CA GLY A 65 -0.84 -11.03 -19.14
C GLY A 65 -0.55 -11.30 -20.63
N PRO A 66 0.55 -12.01 -20.97
CA PRO A 66 1.01 -12.16 -22.36
C PRO A 66 0.18 -13.17 -23.15
N THR A 67 -0.95 -12.72 -23.70
CA THR A 67 -1.73 -13.48 -24.70
C THR A 67 -1.35 -13.01 -26.10
N TRP A 68 -0.39 -13.69 -26.73
CA TRP A 68 -0.02 -13.44 -28.13
C TRP A 68 -1.07 -14.04 -29.06
N GLN A 69 -1.75 -13.21 -29.86
CA GLN A 69 -2.44 -13.62 -31.08
C GLN A 69 -2.50 -12.45 -32.07
N ALA A 70 -2.60 -12.78 -33.36
CA ALA A 70 -2.27 -11.87 -34.46
C ALA A 70 -3.36 -10.84 -34.79
N SER A 71 -2.96 -9.76 -35.46
CA SER A 71 -3.86 -8.78 -36.06
C SER A 71 -4.38 -9.29 -37.40
N GLU A 72 -5.69 -9.16 -37.64
CA GLU A 72 -6.27 -9.10 -38.99
C GLU A 72 -6.78 -7.68 -39.25
N GLU A 73 -6.59 -7.18 -40.47
CA GLU A 73 -6.95 -5.82 -40.87
C GLU A 73 -8.39 -5.73 -41.39
N LEU A 74 -9.06 -4.59 -41.13
CA LEU A 74 -10.28 -4.19 -41.85
C LEU A 74 -10.22 -2.69 -42.22
N PRO A 75 -10.83 -2.29 -43.35
CA PRO A 75 -10.46 -1.07 -44.08
C PRO A 75 -11.06 0.25 -43.54
N PRO A 76 -10.48 1.41 -43.90
CA PRO A 76 -10.84 2.70 -43.32
C PRO A 76 -11.98 3.43 -44.07
N SER A 77 -13.00 3.89 -43.33
CA SER A 77 -13.78 5.12 -43.65
C SER A 77 -14.77 5.52 -42.55
N ALA A 78 -14.45 6.61 -41.84
CA ALA A 78 -15.44 7.57 -41.32
C ALA A 78 -14.72 8.85 -40.84
N THR A 79 -15.26 10.02 -41.19
CA THR A 79 -14.70 11.33 -40.84
C THR A 79 -14.59 11.50 -39.32
N ALA A 80 -13.41 11.89 -38.83
CA ALA A 80 -13.14 12.02 -37.40
C ALA A 80 -14.00 13.12 -36.74
N PRO A 81 -14.84 12.81 -35.73
CA PRO A 81 -15.47 13.82 -34.88
C PRO A 81 -14.39 14.52 -34.05
N SER A 82 -14.54 15.82 -33.82
CA SER A 82 -13.60 16.64 -33.05
C SER A 82 -13.26 15.99 -31.71
N ARG A 83 -11.99 15.57 -31.53
CA ARG A 83 -11.52 14.81 -30.37
C ARG A 83 -11.71 15.63 -29.10
N ALA A 84 -12.73 15.28 -28.30
CA ALA A 84 -12.89 15.78 -26.95
C ALA A 84 -11.60 15.51 -26.15
N PRO A 85 -11.19 16.39 -25.21
CA PRO A 85 -9.98 16.19 -24.41
C PRO A 85 -10.02 14.81 -23.76
N SER A 86 -8.98 14.03 -24.03
CA SER A 86 -8.90 12.64 -23.64
C SER A 86 -8.31 12.51 -22.24
N ASP A 87 -9.11 12.03 -21.29
CA ASP A 87 -8.66 11.48 -20.00
C ASP A 87 -7.87 10.15 -20.19
N ASP A 88 -7.09 10.03 -21.26
CA ASP A 88 -6.25 8.86 -21.54
C ASP A 88 -4.99 8.93 -20.66
N ARG A 89 -4.42 7.77 -20.31
CA ARG A 89 -3.14 7.72 -19.59
C ARG A 89 -2.02 8.16 -20.53
N GLU A 90 -1.25 9.16 -20.11
CA GLU A 90 -0.05 9.61 -20.81
C GLU A 90 1.20 9.05 -20.12
N THR A 91 2.20 8.63 -20.90
CA THR A 91 3.52 8.25 -20.38
C THR A 91 4.36 9.53 -20.23
N PRO A 92 4.85 9.89 -19.03
CA PRO A 92 5.69 11.07 -18.84
C PRO A 92 6.93 11.05 -19.75
N PRO A 93 7.38 12.21 -20.28
CA PRO A 93 8.54 12.28 -21.16
C PRO A 93 9.85 11.85 -20.48
N ALA A 94 10.87 11.55 -21.28
CA ALA A 94 12.20 11.26 -20.76
C ALA A 94 12.83 12.51 -20.13
N GLU A 95 13.41 12.36 -18.93
CA GLU A 95 14.14 13.43 -18.24
C GLU A 95 15.65 13.16 -18.37
N PRO A 96 16.48 14.17 -18.71
CA PRO A 96 17.94 13.99 -18.81
C PRO A 96 18.58 13.51 -17.49
N LEU A 97 19.69 12.76 -17.57
CA LEU A 97 20.32 12.13 -16.40
C LEU A 97 21.13 13.12 -15.54
N ASP A 98 21.57 14.22 -16.14
CA ASP A 98 22.21 15.39 -15.53
C ASP A 98 21.20 16.36 -14.91
N ARG A 99 19.94 16.37 -15.38
CA ARG A 99 18.90 17.26 -14.86
C ARG A 99 18.53 16.90 -13.43
N MET A 100 18.87 17.79 -12.51
CA MET A 100 18.52 17.64 -11.10
C MET A 100 17.01 17.87 -10.87
N PRO A 101 16.41 17.21 -9.86
CA PRO A 101 15.09 17.55 -9.38
C PRO A 101 15.01 18.96 -8.78
N GLU A 102 13.83 19.55 -8.89
CA GLU A 102 13.40 20.74 -8.16
C GLU A 102 13.20 20.41 -6.68
N ALA A 103 13.55 21.35 -5.80
CA ALA A 103 13.46 21.23 -4.35
C ALA A 103 12.02 20.95 -3.87
N TYR A 104 11.83 19.96 -3.00
CA TYR A 104 10.55 19.72 -2.33
C TYR A 104 10.75 19.04 -0.98
N ARG A 105 9.96 19.44 0.03
CA ARG A 105 10.13 19.00 1.44
C ARG A 105 8.87 18.36 2.00
N ALA A 106 9.03 17.55 3.04
CA ALA A 106 7.90 16.96 3.75
C ALA A 106 7.14 18.01 4.58
N TYR A 107 5.81 17.95 4.54
CA TYR A 107 4.91 18.67 5.45
C TYR A 107 3.99 17.68 6.17
N GLY A 108 3.86 17.82 7.49
CA GLY A 108 3.04 16.91 8.30
C GLY A 108 3.40 15.42 8.19
N GLY A 109 4.65 15.09 7.81
CA GLY A 109 5.12 13.72 7.61
C GLY A 109 4.89 13.13 6.20
N ARG A 110 4.53 13.93 5.19
CA ARG A 110 4.47 13.52 3.78
C ARG A 110 5.13 14.57 2.87
N ALA A 111 6.00 14.14 1.97
CA ALA A 111 6.44 14.95 0.83
C ALA A 111 5.65 14.56 -0.43
N THR A 112 5.53 15.48 -1.39
CA THR A 112 4.82 15.27 -2.65
C THR A 112 5.55 16.01 -3.77
N THR A 113 5.68 15.42 -4.95
CA THR A 113 6.13 16.12 -6.16
C THR A 113 5.50 15.52 -7.42
N VAL A 114 5.43 16.28 -8.51
CA VAL A 114 4.88 15.80 -9.79
C VAL A 114 5.74 14.68 -10.37
N VAL A 115 5.14 13.71 -11.08
CA VAL A 115 5.84 12.50 -11.54
C VAL A 115 7.12 12.79 -12.34
N ASN A 116 7.15 13.84 -13.17
CA ASN A 116 8.37 14.31 -13.88
C ASN A 116 9.54 14.59 -12.93
N ASN A 117 9.28 15.29 -11.82
CA ASN A 117 10.31 15.62 -10.86
C ASN A 117 10.70 14.41 -10.01
N TYR A 118 9.75 13.49 -9.75
CA TYR A 118 10.06 12.20 -9.15
C TYR A 118 10.93 11.32 -10.05
N ILE A 119 10.72 11.32 -11.38
CA ILE A 119 11.58 10.61 -12.34
C ILE A 119 13.01 11.11 -12.23
N ARG A 120 13.23 12.44 -12.17
CA ARG A 120 14.58 13.01 -11.92
C ARG A 120 15.17 12.47 -10.61
N LYS A 121 14.42 12.45 -9.50
CA LYS A 121 14.92 11.96 -8.20
C LYS A 121 15.27 10.47 -8.26
N TRP A 122 14.40 9.68 -8.89
CA TRP A 122 14.60 8.27 -9.11
C TRP A 122 15.86 8.01 -9.93
N GLN A 123 16.08 8.80 -11.00
CA GLN A 123 17.31 8.76 -11.80
C GLN A 123 18.57 9.11 -11.00
N GLN A 124 18.50 10.03 -10.03
CA GLN A 124 19.64 10.37 -9.18
C GLN A 124 19.94 9.36 -8.05
N VAL A 125 18.94 8.65 -7.52
CA VAL A 125 19.09 7.83 -6.29
C VAL A 125 18.78 6.35 -6.51
N TYR A 126 17.64 6.03 -7.11
CA TYR A 126 17.07 4.68 -7.12
C TYR A 126 17.42 3.88 -8.39
N SER A 127 17.82 4.55 -9.47
CA SER A 127 18.12 3.97 -10.78
C SER A 127 19.30 3.01 -10.81
N HIS A 128 20.22 3.12 -9.84
CA HIS A 128 21.54 2.51 -9.95
C HIS A 128 21.47 0.99 -10.24
N ARG A 129 22.23 0.58 -11.26
CA ARG A 129 22.60 -0.81 -11.57
C ARG A 129 24.11 -0.94 -11.40
N ASP A 130 24.57 -1.80 -10.51
CA ASP A 130 25.99 -2.03 -10.20
C ASP A 130 26.76 -0.72 -9.92
N GLY A 131 26.13 0.16 -9.13
CA GLY A 131 26.68 1.47 -8.76
C GLY A 131 26.60 2.56 -9.84
N LYS A 132 26.11 2.26 -11.06
CA LYS A 132 25.98 3.22 -12.16
C LYS A 132 24.54 3.73 -12.29
N LYS A 133 24.36 5.06 -12.26
CA LYS A 133 23.07 5.71 -12.53
C LYS A 133 22.58 5.41 -13.95
N GLN A 134 21.26 5.35 -14.13
CA GLN A 134 20.62 5.16 -15.43
C GLN A 134 19.42 6.09 -15.57
N GLN A 135 19.04 6.44 -16.81
CA GLN A 135 17.75 7.05 -17.08
C GLN A 135 16.62 6.04 -16.85
N MET A 136 15.43 6.53 -16.52
CA MET A 136 14.23 5.68 -16.48
C MET A 136 13.82 5.35 -17.92
N THR A 137 13.78 4.06 -18.26
CA THR A 137 13.43 3.62 -19.61
C THR A 137 12.00 3.99 -19.97
N GLU A 138 11.65 3.96 -21.26
CA GLU A 138 10.27 4.24 -21.69
C GLU A 138 9.26 3.28 -21.07
N GLU A 139 9.55 1.98 -21.05
CA GLU A 139 8.76 0.96 -20.38
C GLU A 139 8.61 1.25 -18.86
N GLN A 140 9.66 1.74 -18.19
CA GLN A 140 9.58 2.14 -16.79
C GLN A 140 8.75 3.42 -16.58
N ARG A 141 8.88 4.44 -17.44
CA ARG A 141 8.05 5.65 -17.40
C ARG A 141 6.57 5.31 -17.64
N GLU A 142 6.30 4.39 -18.55
CA GLU A 142 4.96 3.86 -18.81
C GLU A 142 4.41 3.13 -17.57
N LYS A 143 5.15 2.16 -17.01
CA LYS A 143 4.76 1.45 -15.77
C LYS A 143 4.48 2.42 -14.63
N LEU A 144 5.33 3.44 -14.44
CA LEU A 144 5.15 4.48 -13.42
C LEU A 144 3.84 5.25 -13.60
N SER A 145 3.47 5.57 -14.84
CA SER A 145 2.28 6.37 -15.17
C SER A 145 0.93 5.74 -14.80
N TYR A 146 0.90 4.48 -14.33
CA TYR A 146 -0.30 3.84 -13.78
C TYR A 146 -0.67 4.29 -12.35
N GLY A 147 0.13 5.16 -11.71
CA GLY A 147 -0.22 5.78 -10.44
C GLY A 147 0.29 5.01 -9.22
N CYS A 148 -0.58 4.72 -8.26
CA CYS A 148 -0.24 4.05 -7.00
C CYS A 148 0.58 2.77 -7.23
N VAL A 149 0.14 1.89 -8.13
CA VAL A 149 0.83 0.65 -8.50
C VAL A 149 2.16 0.87 -9.21
N GLY A 150 2.32 1.98 -9.94
CA GLY A 150 3.43 2.22 -10.85
C GLY A 150 4.78 2.35 -10.16
N VAL A 151 4.83 2.99 -8.98
CA VAL A 151 6.05 3.08 -8.15
C VAL A 151 6.53 1.69 -7.73
N THR A 152 5.61 0.82 -7.29
CA THR A 152 5.94 -0.56 -6.91
C THR A 152 6.41 -1.34 -8.14
N TRP A 153 5.67 -1.28 -9.25
CA TRP A 153 5.97 -2.00 -10.49
C TRP A 153 7.38 -1.68 -11.03
N VAL A 154 7.75 -0.40 -11.12
CA VAL A 154 9.11 0.00 -11.56
C VAL A 154 10.19 -0.46 -10.59
N ASN A 155 9.93 -0.39 -9.29
CA ASN A 155 10.94 -0.71 -8.28
C ASN A 155 11.16 -2.21 -8.07
N SER A 156 10.15 -3.06 -8.31
CA SER A 156 10.28 -4.53 -8.32
C SER A 156 10.65 -5.12 -9.68
N GLY A 157 10.21 -4.52 -10.79
CA GLY A 157 10.37 -5.03 -12.16
C GLY A 157 9.07 -5.56 -12.79
N PRO A 158 8.48 -6.66 -12.26
CA PRO A 158 7.17 -7.16 -12.69
C PRO A 158 6.02 -6.47 -11.93
N TYR A 159 4.80 -6.66 -12.42
CA TYR A 159 3.58 -6.16 -11.76
C TYR A 159 3.36 -6.88 -10.42
N PRO A 160 2.90 -6.19 -9.35
CA PRO A 160 2.74 -6.80 -8.03
C PRO A 160 1.71 -7.94 -8.02
N THR A 161 2.19 -9.16 -7.75
CA THR A 161 1.35 -10.39 -7.74
C THR A 161 0.71 -10.68 -6.38
N ASN A 162 1.15 -10.01 -5.32
CA ASN A 162 0.61 -10.10 -3.94
C ASN A 162 0.61 -11.49 -3.30
N ARG A 163 1.31 -12.47 -3.89
CA ARG A 163 1.24 -13.89 -3.49
C ARG A 163 1.73 -14.18 -2.07
N LEU A 164 2.84 -13.58 -1.66
CA LEU A 164 3.40 -13.72 -0.31
C LEU A 164 3.04 -12.51 0.55
N ALA A 165 1.78 -12.46 0.99
CA ALA A 165 1.24 -11.38 1.81
C ALA A 165 1.16 -11.76 3.30
N PHE A 166 1.44 -10.78 4.16
CA PHE A 166 1.22 -10.84 5.60
C PHE A 166 0.23 -9.77 6.04
N GLY A 167 -0.70 -10.14 6.93
CA GLY A 167 -1.72 -9.25 7.45
C GLY A 167 -1.78 -9.30 8.98
N PRO A 168 -2.15 -8.19 9.65
CA PRO A 168 -2.45 -8.20 11.08
C PRO A 168 -3.92 -8.57 11.31
N PHE A 169 -4.19 -9.42 12.30
CA PHE A 169 -5.55 -9.57 12.83
C PHE A 169 -5.49 -9.96 14.29
N ASP A 170 -6.28 -9.28 15.11
CA ASP A 170 -6.42 -9.57 16.53
C ASP A 170 -7.77 -10.27 16.75
N GLU A 171 -7.78 -11.58 16.52
CA GLU A 171 -8.96 -12.46 16.60
C GLU A 171 -9.66 -12.37 17.97
N ASN A 172 -8.87 -12.16 19.04
CA ASN A 172 -9.38 -11.99 20.39
C ASN A 172 -10.07 -10.63 20.56
N LYS A 173 -9.44 -9.53 20.12
CA LYS A 173 -10.08 -8.20 20.11
C LYS A 173 -11.33 -8.19 19.24
N TYR A 174 -11.29 -8.78 18.04
CA TYR A 174 -12.45 -8.87 17.16
C TYR A 174 -13.64 -9.59 17.82
N LYS A 175 -13.40 -10.76 18.43
CA LYS A 175 -14.43 -11.51 19.17
C LYS A 175 -14.94 -10.76 20.42
N ASN A 176 -14.05 -10.07 21.14
CA ASN A 176 -14.43 -9.22 22.26
C ASN A 176 -15.36 -8.09 21.80
N ASP A 177 -14.97 -7.35 20.78
CA ASP A 177 -15.70 -6.18 20.30
C ASP A 177 -17.06 -6.59 19.69
N LEU A 178 -17.10 -7.71 18.96
CA LEU A 178 -18.32 -8.30 18.39
C LEU A 178 -19.38 -8.67 19.45
N LYS A 179 -18.94 -9.01 20.67
CA LYS A 179 -19.77 -9.42 21.80
C LYS A 179 -20.10 -8.27 22.76
N ASN A 180 -19.11 -7.42 23.05
CA ASN A 180 -19.14 -6.45 24.15
C ASN A 180 -19.29 -4.99 23.66
N THR A 181 -19.33 -4.74 22.36
CA THR A 181 -19.65 -3.42 21.76
C THR A 181 -20.96 -3.52 20.98
N SER A 182 -21.79 -2.48 21.06
CA SER A 182 -23.01 -2.35 20.25
C SER A 182 -22.76 -1.59 18.94
N PRO A 183 -23.63 -1.75 17.92
CA PRO A 183 -23.74 -0.79 16.83
C PRO A 183 -23.94 0.63 17.35
N ARG A 184 -23.41 1.61 16.62
CA ARG A 184 -23.67 3.04 16.84
C ARG A 184 -25.12 3.38 16.45
N PRO A 185 -25.66 4.54 16.86
CA PRO A 185 -26.88 5.08 16.27
C PRO A 185 -26.79 5.08 14.73
N ASP A 186 -27.89 4.68 14.09
CA ASP A 186 -28.05 4.52 12.63
C ASP A 186 -27.09 3.53 11.92
N GLU A 187 -26.26 2.79 12.66
CA GLU A 187 -25.31 1.82 12.09
C GLU A 187 -25.95 0.45 11.89
N THR A 188 -25.93 -0.06 10.65
CA THR A 188 -26.45 -1.41 10.36
C THR A 188 -25.57 -2.49 10.98
N ARG A 189 -26.10 -3.71 11.24
CA ARG A 189 -25.29 -4.80 11.81
C ARG A 189 -24.08 -5.17 10.92
N ALA A 190 -24.23 -5.11 9.60
CA ALA A 190 -23.12 -5.35 8.66
C ALA A 190 -22.09 -4.21 8.66
N GLU A 191 -22.51 -2.97 8.87
CA GLU A 191 -21.62 -1.81 9.04
C GLU A 191 -20.86 -1.87 10.36
N PHE A 192 -21.52 -2.25 11.44
CA PHE A 192 -20.89 -2.55 12.73
C PHE A 192 -19.81 -3.64 12.59
N GLU A 193 -20.15 -4.79 12.01
CA GLU A 193 -19.23 -5.92 11.83
C GLU A 193 -18.05 -5.57 10.92
N GLY A 194 -18.31 -4.88 9.80
CA GLY A 194 -17.27 -4.35 8.92
C GLY A 194 -16.35 -3.33 9.61
N ARG A 195 -16.91 -2.45 10.44
CA ARG A 195 -16.14 -1.45 11.20
C ARG A 195 -15.28 -2.07 12.30
N ILE A 196 -15.80 -2.98 13.12
CA ILE A 196 -14.98 -3.63 14.16
C ILE A 196 -13.91 -4.54 13.56
N LYS A 197 -14.16 -5.09 12.36
CA LYS A 197 -13.13 -5.77 11.57
C LYS A 197 -11.93 -4.86 11.30
N GLY A 198 -12.11 -3.55 11.20
CA GLY A 198 -11.05 -2.52 11.13
C GLY A 198 -10.07 -2.46 12.31
N SER A 199 -10.09 -3.43 13.22
CA SER A 199 -9.08 -3.66 14.27
C SER A 199 -7.74 -4.20 13.72
N PHE A 200 -7.34 -3.80 12.51
CA PHE A 200 -6.07 -4.18 11.88
C PHE A 200 -4.94 -3.34 12.48
N ASP A 201 -4.07 -3.97 13.28
CA ASP A 201 -2.81 -3.35 13.71
C ASP A 201 -1.79 -3.44 12.58
N GLU A 202 -1.93 -2.55 11.59
CA GLU A 202 -1.02 -2.39 10.45
C GLU A 202 0.46 -2.46 10.85
N GLY A 203 0.79 -1.94 12.04
CA GLY A 203 2.14 -1.98 12.59
C GLY A 203 2.63 -3.35 13.07
N LYS A 204 1.75 -4.24 13.55
CA LYS A 204 2.07 -5.68 13.75
C LYS A 204 2.26 -6.39 12.40
N GLY A 205 1.42 -6.08 11.41
CA GLY A 205 1.48 -6.66 10.06
C GLY A 205 2.79 -6.35 9.36
N PHE A 206 3.17 -5.08 9.34
CA PHE A 206 4.46 -4.63 8.81
C PHE A 206 5.64 -5.24 9.56
N LYS A 207 5.59 -5.30 10.91
CA LYS A 207 6.66 -5.96 11.69
C LYS A 207 6.81 -7.43 11.29
N ARG A 208 5.72 -8.20 11.16
CA ARG A 208 5.77 -9.60 10.73
C ARG A 208 6.44 -9.75 9.36
N ALA A 209 6.10 -8.89 8.40
CA ALA A 209 6.76 -8.89 7.09
C ALA A 209 8.28 -8.56 7.19
N ARG A 210 8.68 -7.58 8.02
CA ARG A 210 10.12 -7.28 8.26
C ARG A 210 10.86 -8.45 8.91
N ASP A 211 10.27 -9.06 9.95
CA ASP A 211 10.86 -10.20 10.66
C ASP A 211 11.12 -11.37 9.69
N VAL A 212 10.13 -11.68 8.84
CA VAL A 212 10.24 -12.75 7.83
C VAL A 212 11.21 -12.38 6.70
N ALA A 213 11.19 -11.14 6.21
CA ALA A 213 12.14 -10.68 5.19
C ALA A 213 13.60 -10.69 5.70
N SER A 214 13.82 -10.44 7.00
CA SER A 214 15.12 -10.57 7.64
C SER A 214 15.60 -12.03 7.64
N VAL A 215 14.74 -12.97 8.07
CA VAL A 215 15.02 -14.42 8.03
C VAL A 215 15.32 -14.89 6.60
N MET A 216 14.52 -14.47 5.62
CA MET A 216 14.78 -14.77 4.20
C MET A 216 16.10 -14.18 3.71
N ASN A 217 16.44 -12.95 4.10
CA ASN A 217 17.69 -12.29 3.70
C ASN A 217 18.94 -12.97 4.29
N LYS A 218 18.88 -13.44 5.54
CA LYS A 218 19.96 -14.21 6.17
C LYS A 218 20.10 -15.60 5.53
N ALA A 219 19.01 -16.31 5.32
CA ALA A 219 19.03 -17.67 4.75
C ALA A 219 19.69 -17.76 3.37
N ARG A 220 19.52 -16.73 2.53
CA ARG A 220 20.13 -16.67 1.19
C ARG A 220 21.57 -16.16 1.17
N GLU A 221 22.12 -15.65 2.28
CA GLU A 221 23.28 -14.76 2.24
C GLU A 221 24.53 -15.41 1.64
N ASN A 222 24.79 -16.67 2.01
CA ASN A 222 25.85 -17.53 1.49
C ASN A 222 25.29 -18.75 0.73
N ALA A 223 24.10 -18.63 0.12
CA ALA A 223 23.47 -19.72 -0.64
C ALA A 223 23.55 -19.44 -2.14
N HIS A 224 24.20 -20.32 -2.90
CA HIS A 224 24.39 -20.17 -4.34
C HIS A 224 23.42 -21.01 -5.20
N ASP A 225 22.53 -21.77 -4.56
CA ASP A 225 21.45 -22.54 -5.19
C ASP A 225 20.17 -22.51 -4.33
N GLU A 226 19.01 -22.76 -4.94
CA GLU A 226 17.72 -22.76 -4.24
C GLU A 226 17.63 -23.83 -3.12
N GLY A 227 18.25 -24.99 -3.28
CA GLY A 227 18.23 -26.08 -2.29
C GLY A 227 18.93 -25.65 -0.99
N THR A 228 20.13 -25.11 -1.09
CA THR A 228 20.87 -24.53 0.04
C THR A 228 20.08 -23.38 0.69
N TYR A 229 19.47 -22.48 -0.09
CA TYR A 229 18.62 -21.41 0.44
C TYR A 229 17.42 -21.95 1.23
N ILE A 230 16.69 -22.93 0.69
CA ILE A 230 15.51 -23.52 1.34
C ILE A 230 15.91 -24.30 2.61
N ASN A 231 17.07 -24.94 2.62
CA ASN A 231 17.60 -25.61 3.81
C ASN A 231 18.01 -24.61 4.90
N ASN A 232 18.74 -23.55 4.54
CA ASN A 232 19.07 -22.45 5.47
C ASN A 232 17.81 -21.78 6.02
N LEU A 233 16.82 -21.52 5.16
CA LEU A 233 15.54 -20.93 5.55
C LEU A 233 14.81 -21.82 6.55
N LYS A 234 14.76 -23.14 6.32
CA LYS A 234 14.21 -24.11 7.28
C LYS A 234 14.98 -24.11 8.60
N THR A 235 16.30 -23.94 8.59
CA THR A 235 17.12 -23.88 9.81
C THR A 235 16.84 -22.62 10.64
N GLU A 236 16.80 -21.44 10.00
CA GLU A 236 16.50 -20.16 10.65
C GLU A 236 15.04 -20.08 11.15
N LEU A 237 14.12 -20.74 10.47
CA LEU A 237 12.75 -20.96 10.96
C LEU A 237 12.77 -22.01 12.08
N THR A 238 12.97 -21.55 13.31
CA THR A 238 12.96 -22.40 14.53
C THR A 238 11.71 -23.30 14.59
N ASN A 239 11.81 -24.45 15.28
CA ASN A 239 10.77 -25.49 15.31
C ASN A 239 9.35 -25.02 15.69
N ASN A 240 9.26 -23.88 16.40
CA ASN A 240 8.01 -23.28 16.86
C ASN A 240 7.41 -22.26 15.87
N ASN A 241 8.12 -21.84 14.83
CA ASN A 241 7.60 -20.91 13.82
C ASN A 241 6.75 -21.68 12.80
N ALA A 242 5.45 -21.38 12.74
CA ALA A 242 4.51 -22.08 11.87
C ALA A 242 4.91 -22.07 10.38
N LEU A 243 5.59 -21.01 9.92
CA LEU A 243 6.11 -20.92 8.55
C LEU A 243 7.07 -22.06 8.17
N ARG A 244 7.74 -22.70 9.14
CA ARG A 244 8.58 -23.88 8.89
C ARG A 244 7.78 -25.02 8.24
N ARG A 245 6.48 -25.12 8.54
CA ARG A 245 5.56 -26.20 8.13
C ARG A 245 4.74 -25.90 6.87
N GLU A 246 4.95 -24.75 6.24
CA GLU A 246 4.34 -24.43 4.93
C GLU A 246 4.73 -25.47 3.87
N ASP A 247 3.85 -25.72 2.90
CA ASP A 247 4.16 -26.66 1.82
C ASP A 247 5.33 -26.16 0.94
N SER A 248 6.11 -27.10 0.41
CA SER A 248 7.19 -26.92 -0.56
C SER A 248 6.83 -26.07 -1.80
N ARG A 249 5.54 -26.00 -2.18
CA ARG A 249 5.00 -25.22 -3.30
C ARG A 249 4.19 -24.00 -2.85
N SER A 250 4.05 -23.76 -1.54
CA SER A 250 3.42 -22.57 -0.96
C SER A 250 3.98 -21.26 -1.53
N ASN A 251 3.20 -20.18 -1.47
CA ASN A 251 3.69 -18.84 -1.81
C ASN A 251 4.88 -18.39 -0.94
N PHE A 252 5.04 -18.96 0.26
CA PHE A 252 6.16 -18.69 1.14
C PHE A 252 7.48 -19.28 0.61
N TYR A 253 7.56 -20.60 0.47
CA TYR A 253 8.79 -21.25 0.01
C TYR A 253 9.08 -21.03 -1.48
N SER A 254 8.06 -20.80 -2.32
CA SER A 254 8.25 -20.59 -3.76
C SER A 254 8.55 -19.13 -4.16
N ALA A 255 8.50 -18.15 -3.24
CA ALA A 255 8.61 -16.72 -3.56
C ALA A 255 9.89 -16.37 -4.36
N LEU A 256 11.03 -16.94 -3.99
CA LEU A 256 12.30 -16.68 -4.69
C LEU A 256 12.26 -17.22 -6.14
N ARG A 257 11.96 -18.51 -6.32
CA ARG A 257 11.88 -19.13 -7.66
C ARG A 257 10.72 -18.66 -8.54
N ASN A 258 9.75 -17.98 -7.96
CA ASN A 258 8.65 -17.32 -8.68
C ASN A 258 8.96 -15.86 -9.04
N THR A 259 10.06 -15.28 -8.54
CA THR A 259 10.54 -13.96 -8.96
C THR A 259 11.20 -14.09 -10.35
N PRO A 260 10.78 -13.35 -11.39
CA PRO A 260 11.38 -13.46 -12.73
C PRO A 260 12.89 -13.16 -12.72
N SER A 261 13.27 -12.06 -12.07
CA SER A 261 14.65 -11.59 -11.96
C SER A 261 15.57 -12.44 -11.09
N PHE A 262 15.09 -13.53 -10.49
CA PHE A 262 15.95 -14.59 -9.96
C PHE A 262 16.56 -15.46 -11.07
N LYS A 263 15.85 -15.63 -12.20
CA LYS A 263 16.25 -16.50 -13.33
C LYS A 263 17.01 -15.74 -14.42
N GLU A 264 16.77 -14.45 -14.53
CA GLU A 264 17.45 -13.54 -15.46
C GLU A 264 18.98 -13.54 -15.22
N ARG A 265 19.76 -13.59 -16.32
CA ARG A 265 21.23 -13.75 -16.30
C ARG A 265 21.95 -12.54 -15.69
N ASP A 266 21.39 -11.36 -15.89
CA ASP A 266 21.80 -10.05 -15.36
C ASP A 266 21.13 -9.70 -14.00
N GLY A 267 20.22 -10.55 -13.55
CA GLY A 267 19.62 -10.50 -12.21
C GLY A 267 20.28 -11.49 -11.25
N GLY A 268 19.51 -12.46 -10.78
CA GLY A 268 19.96 -13.49 -9.85
C GLY A 268 20.74 -14.64 -10.50
N ASN A 269 20.52 -14.95 -11.79
CA ASN A 269 21.12 -16.10 -12.47
C ASN A 269 21.06 -17.39 -11.62
N TYR A 270 19.88 -17.69 -11.06
CA TYR A 270 19.59 -18.82 -10.16
C TYR A 270 20.37 -18.87 -8.83
N ASP A 271 21.12 -17.82 -8.49
CA ASP A 271 21.94 -17.70 -7.27
C ASP A 271 21.22 -16.84 -6.21
N PRO A 272 20.73 -17.42 -5.09
CA PRO A 272 20.02 -16.69 -4.05
C PRO A 272 20.86 -15.58 -3.39
N SER A 273 22.17 -15.73 -3.29
CA SER A 273 23.07 -14.75 -2.69
C SER A 273 23.03 -13.41 -3.44
N LYS A 274 22.70 -13.42 -4.75
CA LYS A 274 22.57 -12.23 -5.59
C LYS A 274 21.23 -11.52 -5.46
N MET A 275 20.23 -12.10 -4.78
CA MET A 275 18.92 -11.46 -4.58
C MET A 275 18.84 -10.72 -3.23
N LYS A 276 17.77 -9.95 -3.03
CA LYS A 276 17.44 -9.18 -1.83
C LYS A 276 15.92 -9.21 -1.63
N ALA A 277 15.46 -9.64 -0.45
CA ALA A 277 14.03 -9.58 -0.12
C ALA A 277 13.63 -8.12 0.21
N VAL A 278 12.51 -7.69 -0.35
CA VAL A 278 11.96 -6.33 -0.27
C VAL A 278 10.47 -6.38 0.05
N ILE A 279 9.95 -5.31 0.67
CA ILE A 279 8.55 -5.20 1.10
C ILE A 279 7.87 -4.03 0.39
N TYR A 280 6.63 -4.27 -0.03
CA TYR A 280 5.64 -3.25 -0.34
C TYR A 280 4.33 -3.56 0.39
N SER A 281 3.38 -2.64 0.42
CA SER A 281 2.04 -2.85 0.98
C SER A 281 0.97 -2.54 -0.06
N LYS A 282 -0.17 -3.25 0.03
CA LYS A 282 -1.40 -2.93 -0.69
C LYS A 282 -2.50 -2.61 0.31
N HIS A 283 -3.15 -1.45 0.17
CA HIS A 283 -4.47 -1.23 0.77
C HIS A 283 -5.56 -1.65 -0.22
N PHE A 284 -6.59 -2.38 0.21
CA PHE A 284 -7.62 -2.91 -0.68
C PHE A 284 -8.93 -3.24 0.05
N TRP A 285 -10.03 -3.30 -0.72
CA TRP A 285 -11.34 -3.63 -0.18
C TRP A 285 -11.51 -5.13 0.09
N SER A 286 -12.20 -5.51 1.18
CA SER A 286 -12.40 -6.92 1.55
C SER A 286 -13.64 -7.57 0.92
N GLY A 287 -14.75 -6.82 0.81
CA GLY A 287 -16.01 -7.34 0.26
C GLY A 287 -16.03 -7.34 -1.26
N GLN A 288 -15.19 -8.16 -1.91
CA GLN A 288 -15.01 -8.12 -3.38
C GLN A 288 -15.93 -9.04 -4.18
N ASP A 289 -16.56 -10.06 -3.56
CA ASP A 289 -17.43 -10.97 -4.30
C ASP A 289 -18.68 -10.26 -4.85
N GLN A 290 -18.80 -10.22 -6.18
CA GLN A 290 -19.92 -9.63 -6.91
C GLN A 290 -21.21 -10.46 -6.83
N ARG A 291 -21.11 -11.74 -6.42
CA ARG A 291 -22.25 -12.61 -6.12
C ARG A 291 -22.63 -12.62 -4.63
N GLY A 292 -21.82 -11.98 -3.79
CA GLY A 292 -22.08 -11.81 -2.36
C GLY A 292 -23.11 -10.72 -2.06
N SER A 293 -23.46 -10.55 -0.78
CA SER A 293 -24.48 -9.58 -0.37
C SER A 293 -24.08 -8.12 -0.66
N SER A 294 -25.09 -7.30 -0.95
CA SER A 294 -24.94 -5.84 -1.15
C SER A 294 -24.28 -5.17 0.06
N ASP A 295 -24.55 -5.67 1.26
CA ASP A 295 -23.98 -5.14 2.50
C ASP A 295 -22.49 -5.49 2.62
N LYS A 296 -22.07 -6.73 2.35
CA LYS A 296 -20.64 -7.07 2.29
C LYS A 296 -19.90 -6.23 1.25
N ARG A 297 -20.51 -6.00 0.09
CA ARG A 297 -19.99 -5.13 -0.98
C ARG A 297 -19.80 -3.67 -0.52
N LYS A 298 -20.62 -3.14 0.40
CA LYS A 298 -20.62 -1.74 0.89
C LYS A 298 -19.87 -1.49 2.20
N TYR A 299 -19.90 -2.47 3.11
CA TYR A 299 -19.45 -2.32 4.50
C TYR A 299 -18.27 -3.23 4.87
N GLY A 300 -18.03 -4.28 4.08
CA GLY A 300 -16.87 -5.16 4.18
C GLY A 300 -17.29 -6.61 4.41
N ASP A 301 -16.40 -7.54 4.09
CA ASP A 301 -16.57 -8.94 4.50
C ASP A 301 -15.71 -9.20 5.74
N PRO A 302 -16.30 -9.52 6.91
CA PRO A 302 -15.54 -9.78 8.15
C PRO A 302 -14.64 -11.00 8.09
N GLU A 303 -14.89 -11.96 7.18
CA GLU A 303 -14.12 -13.21 7.07
C GLU A 303 -13.08 -13.18 5.94
N ALA A 304 -13.31 -12.38 4.88
CA ALA A 304 -12.39 -12.32 3.74
C ALA A 304 -11.02 -11.74 4.14
N PHE A 305 -9.94 -12.32 3.61
CA PHE A 305 -8.55 -11.88 3.78
C PHE A 305 -8.05 -11.81 5.24
N ARG A 306 -8.63 -12.60 6.17
CA ARG A 306 -7.98 -12.81 7.47
C ARG A 306 -6.64 -13.53 7.29
N PRO A 307 -5.59 -13.15 8.04
CA PRO A 307 -4.33 -13.87 8.08
C PRO A 307 -4.50 -15.21 8.81
N VAL A 308 -3.81 -16.25 8.33
CA VAL A 308 -3.79 -17.57 8.96
C VAL A 308 -3.08 -17.47 10.33
N PRO A 309 -3.70 -17.95 11.43
CA PRO A 309 -3.09 -17.93 12.75
C PRO A 309 -1.70 -18.59 12.80
N GLY A 310 -0.78 -18.00 13.57
CA GLY A 310 0.60 -18.50 13.73
C GLY A 310 1.54 -18.18 12.56
N THR A 311 1.11 -18.27 11.31
CA THR A 311 1.94 -17.87 10.15
C THR A 311 1.85 -16.37 9.88
N GLY A 312 0.64 -15.80 9.97
CA GLY A 312 0.33 -14.42 9.59
C GLY A 312 0.06 -14.23 8.09
N LEU A 313 0.04 -15.31 7.30
CA LEU A 313 -0.12 -15.28 5.84
C LEU A 313 -1.56 -14.95 5.43
N VAL A 314 -1.73 -14.07 4.44
CA VAL A 314 -3.04 -13.73 3.85
C VAL A 314 -3.17 -14.37 2.48
N ASP A 315 -4.27 -15.10 2.25
CA ASP A 315 -4.64 -15.58 0.91
C ASP A 315 -5.17 -14.44 0.04
N MET A 316 -4.31 -13.89 -0.82
CA MET A 316 -4.66 -12.86 -1.79
C MET A 316 -5.30 -13.41 -3.09
N SER A 317 -5.51 -14.73 -3.24
CA SER A 317 -6.05 -15.31 -4.49
C SER A 317 -7.47 -14.85 -4.84
N LYS A 318 -8.21 -14.31 -3.85
CA LYS A 318 -9.57 -13.78 -3.99
C LYS A 318 -9.62 -12.26 -4.19
N ASP A 319 -8.47 -11.57 -4.14
CA ASP A 319 -8.38 -10.15 -4.49
C ASP A 319 -8.47 -10.00 -6.02
N ARG A 320 -9.44 -9.22 -6.47
CA ARG A 320 -9.75 -8.99 -7.88
C ARG A 320 -9.72 -7.50 -8.24
N SER A 321 -9.13 -6.68 -7.37
CA SER A 321 -9.11 -5.21 -7.51
C SER A 321 -10.52 -4.63 -7.75
N ILE A 322 -11.49 -5.10 -6.95
CA ILE A 322 -12.88 -4.66 -6.98
C ILE A 322 -13.10 -3.65 -5.83
N PRO A 323 -13.47 -2.39 -6.15
CA PRO A 323 -13.60 -1.33 -5.15
C PRO A 323 -14.75 -1.59 -4.18
N ARG A 324 -14.76 -0.84 -3.08
CA ARG A 324 -15.93 -0.68 -2.21
C ARG A 324 -17.15 -0.19 -3.01
N SER A 325 -18.31 -0.83 -2.83
CA SER A 325 -19.56 -0.30 -3.40
C SER A 325 -20.01 0.95 -2.62
N PRO A 326 -20.55 1.99 -3.30
CA PRO A 326 -21.17 3.14 -2.63
C PRO A 326 -22.25 2.72 -1.63
N ALA A 327 -22.18 3.25 -0.41
CA ALA A 327 -23.27 3.16 0.56
C ALA A 327 -24.34 4.21 0.25
N LYS A 328 -23.92 5.43 -0.15
CA LYS A 328 -24.82 6.56 -0.47
C LYS A 328 -24.63 7.06 -1.91
N PRO A 329 -25.67 7.59 -2.58
CA PRO A 329 -25.56 8.12 -3.94
C PRO A 329 -24.57 9.31 -4.02
N GLY A 330 -23.55 9.19 -4.88
CA GLY A 330 -22.52 10.21 -5.07
C GLY A 330 -21.18 9.88 -4.40
N GLU A 331 -21.14 8.88 -3.51
CA GLU A 331 -19.87 8.28 -3.08
C GLU A 331 -19.20 7.54 -4.25
N GLY A 332 -17.87 7.58 -4.29
CA GLY A 332 -17.04 6.80 -5.20
C GLY A 332 -15.72 6.48 -4.50
N TRP A 333 -15.24 5.25 -4.69
CA TRP A 333 -14.08 4.70 -4.00
C TRP A 333 -13.03 4.25 -5.02
N VAL A 334 -11.75 4.34 -4.67
CA VAL A 334 -10.68 3.63 -5.41
C VAL A 334 -10.78 2.12 -5.16
N ASN A 335 -10.06 1.31 -5.92
CA ASN A 335 -10.02 -0.15 -5.76
C ASN A 335 -8.88 -0.60 -4.83
N PHE A 336 -7.75 0.11 -4.84
CA PHE A 336 -6.56 -0.15 -4.04
C PHE A 336 -5.64 1.07 -3.94
N ASP A 337 -4.62 0.95 -3.09
CA ASP A 337 -3.42 1.81 -3.06
C ASP A 337 -2.19 0.90 -2.86
N TYR A 338 -1.00 1.30 -3.32
CA TYR A 338 0.24 0.52 -3.23
C TYR A 338 1.42 1.37 -2.74
N GLY A 339 1.97 1.01 -1.58
CA GLY A 339 3.08 1.71 -0.94
C GLY A 339 4.39 0.94 -1.02
N TRP A 340 5.37 1.48 -1.74
CA TRP A 340 6.72 0.93 -1.80
C TRP A 340 7.56 1.31 -0.57
N PHE A 341 8.04 0.32 0.17
CA PHE A 341 9.00 0.50 1.28
C PHE A 341 10.43 0.06 0.89
N GLY A 342 10.56 -0.99 0.07
CA GLY A 342 11.86 -1.54 -0.31
C GLY A 342 12.49 -2.33 0.83
N ALA A 343 13.63 -1.86 1.36
CA ALA A 343 14.42 -2.57 2.38
C ALA A 343 15.15 -1.61 3.34
N GLN A 344 14.46 -0.60 3.86
CA GLN A 344 15.07 0.37 4.77
C GLN A 344 15.51 -0.28 6.10
N THR A 345 16.66 0.15 6.62
CA THR A 345 17.25 -0.38 7.86
C THR A 345 16.76 0.32 9.13
N GLU A 346 16.15 1.50 9.00
CA GLU A 346 15.51 2.25 10.11
C GLU A 346 14.63 1.33 10.97
N ALA A 347 14.95 1.20 12.25
CA ALA A 347 14.30 0.28 13.18
C ALA A 347 12.91 0.80 13.61
N ASP A 348 12.78 2.11 13.78
CA ASP A 348 11.52 2.76 14.13
C ASP A 348 10.59 2.75 12.91
N ARG A 349 9.57 1.88 12.94
CA ARG A 349 8.59 1.75 11.86
C ARG A 349 7.97 3.10 11.48
N ASP A 350 7.74 3.99 12.44
CA ASP A 350 7.05 5.26 12.23
C ASP A 350 7.92 6.29 11.49
N LYS A 351 9.25 6.11 11.51
CA LYS A 351 10.23 6.89 10.73
C LYS A 351 10.45 6.33 9.32
N THR A 352 10.00 5.12 9.00
CA THR A 352 10.14 4.56 7.64
C THR A 352 9.32 5.33 6.61
N THR A 353 9.83 5.42 5.37
CA THR A 353 9.20 6.13 4.26
C THR A 353 8.53 5.15 3.29
N TRP A 354 7.34 5.50 2.80
CA TRP A 354 6.49 4.70 1.91
C TRP A 354 6.14 5.54 0.69
N THR A 355 6.52 5.06 -0.51
CA THR A 355 6.39 5.83 -1.74
C THR A 355 5.24 5.29 -2.59
N HIS A 356 4.31 6.16 -2.99
CA HIS A 356 3.10 5.80 -3.75
C HIS A 356 2.68 6.94 -4.69
N GLY A 357 2.00 6.62 -5.78
CA GLY A 357 1.34 7.59 -6.65
C GLY A 357 -0.09 7.90 -6.21
N ASP A 358 -0.59 9.11 -6.48
CA ASP A 358 -1.98 9.50 -6.23
C ASP A 358 -2.98 8.83 -7.19
N HIS A 359 -2.70 8.85 -8.49
CA HIS A 359 -3.50 8.25 -9.56
C HIS A 359 -2.67 8.12 -10.85
N TYR A 360 -3.25 7.56 -11.91
CA TYR A 360 -2.58 7.49 -13.22
C TYR A 360 -2.32 8.90 -13.79
N HIS A 361 -1.26 9.03 -14.60
CA HIS A 361 -0.86 10.32 -15.17
C HIS A 361 -1.76 10.69 -16.36
N ALA A 362 -2.51 11.79 -16.23
CA ALA A 362 -3.39 12.31 -17.27
C ALA A 362 -3.37 13.86 -17.24
N PRO A 363 -2.23 14.50 -17.59
CA PRO A 363 -1.97 15.92 -17.36
C PRO A 363 -2.99 16.85 -18.05
N ASN A 364 -3.57 16.41 -19.16
CA ASN A 364 -4.55 17.15 -19.96
C ASN A 364 -6.02 16.87 -19.58
N SER A 365 -6.28 16.30 -18.40
CA SER A 365 -7.60 15.84 -17.95
C SER A 365 -8.12 16.54 -16.68
N ASP A 366 -9.40 16.32 -16.36
CA ASP A 366 -10.02 16.69 -15.08
C ASP A 366 -9.30 16.06 -13.84
N LEU A 367 -8.47 15.03 -14.04
CA LEU A 367 -7.69 14.34 -13.01
C LEU A 367 -6.29 14.95 -12.83
N GLY A 368 -5.73 15.54 -13.90
CA GLY A 368 -4.42 16.20 -13.89
C GLY A 368 -3.21 15.25 -13.85
N PRO A 369 -1.99 15.82 -13.69
CA PRO A 369 -0.77 15.04 -13.66
C PRO A 369 -0.65 14.27 -12.35
N MET A 370 -0.26 12.99 -12.45
CA MET A 370 0.16 12.17 -11.31
C MET A 370 1.23 12.86 -10.47
N HIS A 371 1.05 12.84 -9.15
CA HIS A 371 2.08 13.15 -8.16
C HIS A 371 2.52 11.89 -7.43
N VAL A 372 3.79 11.87 -7.05
CA VAL A 372 4.35 10.84 -6.17
C VAL A 372 4.47 11.40 -4.76
N HIS A 373 3.84 10.68 -3.84
CA HIS A 373 3.91 10.89 -2.40
C HIS A 373 5.02 10.05 -1.78
N GLU A 374 5.77 10.65 -0.87
CA GLU A 374 6.70 9.97 0.03
C GLU A 374 6.20 10.18 1.45
N SER A 375 5.53 9.18 2.02
CA SER A 375 4.77 9.25 3.28
C SER A 375 5.50 8.54 4.42
N LYS A 376 5.50 9.08 5.64
CA LYS A 376 5.92 8.29 6.82
C LYS A 376 4.92 7.18 7.11
N PHE A 377 5.33 6.08 7.76
CA PHE A 377 4.46 4.93 8.00
C PHE A 377 3.12 5.32 8.65
N ARG A 378 3.10 6.17 9.69
CA ARG A 378 1.83 6.67 10.30
C ARG A 378 0.91 7.45 9.35
N LYS A 379 1.40 7.92 8.20
CA LYS A 379 0.60 8.54 7.13
C LYS A 379 0.18 7.54 6.06
N TRP A 380 0.98 6.49 5.82
CA TRP A 380 0.61 5.35 5.00
C TRP A 380 -0.47 4.51 5.70
N SER A 381 -0.16 3.96 6.88
CA SER A 381 -1.01 3.05 7.68
C SER A 381 -2.22 3.72 8.34
N ALA A 382 -2.44 5.02 8.11
CA ALA A 382 -3.73 5.65 8.39
C ALA A 382 -4.78 5.26 7.32
N GLY A 383 -4.30 4.91 6.12
CA GLY A 383 -5.06 4.30 5.04
C GLY A 383 -6.23 5.12 4.52
N TYR A 384 -7.14 4.39 3.87
CA TYR A 384 -8.51 4.79 3.61
C TYR A 384 -9.42 3.84 4.42
N ALA A 385 -10.67 3.58 4.00
CA ALA A 385 -11.59 2.71 4.74
C ALA A 385 -11.35 1.20 4.43
N ASP A 386 -10.09 0.83 4.22
CA ASP A 386 -9.63 -0.34 3.47
C ASP A 386 -8.49 -1.06 4.21
N PHE A 387 -8.20 -2.30 3.82
CA PHE A 387 -7.36 -3.23 4.60
C PHE A 387 -5.93 -3.35 4.05
N GLY A 388 -4.92 -3.36 4.91
CA GLY A 388 -3.51 -3.50 4.52
C GLY A 388 -3.02 -4.94 4.43
N ALA A 389 -2.23 -5.24 3.40
CA ALA A 389 -1.44 -6.47 3.26
C ALA A 389 0.01 -6.13 2.89
N TYR A 390 0.96 -6.63 3.69
CA TYR A 390 2.40 -6.42 3.51
C TYR A 390 3.01 -7.58 2.73
N VAL A 391 3.44 -7.31 1.49
CA VAL A 391 3.91 -8.33 0.56
C VAL A 391 5.44 -8.37 0.55
N ILE A 392 6.00 -9.58 0.62
CA ILE A 392 7.43 -9.81 0.39
C ILE A 392 7.63 -10.27 -1.07
N THR A 393 8.59 -9.66 -1.76
CA THR A 393 9.11 -10.12 -3.06
C THR A 393 10.64 -9.98 -3.08
N PHE A 394 11.30 -10.36 -4.18
CA PHE A 394 12.75 -10.24 -4.34
C PHE A 394 13.13 -9.33 -5.51
N ILE A 395 14.29 -8.68 -5.39
CA ILE A 395 15.00 -8.01 -6.50
C ILE A 395 16.49 -8.36 -6.46
N PRO A 396 17.26 -8.20 -7.55
CA PRO A 396 18.71 -8.34 -7.52
C PRO A 396 19.40 -7.33 -6.58
N LYS A 397 20.52 -7.72 -5.96
CA LYS A 397 21.37 -6.86 -5.12
C LYS A 397 21.96 -5.68 -5.90
N SER A 398 22.20 -5.86 -7.19
CA SER A 398 22.70 -4.83 -8.12
C SER A 398 21.75 -3.63 -8.27
N TRP A 399 20.48 -3.75 -7.84
CA TRP A 399 19.46 -2.71 -7.97
C TRP A 399 19.33 -1.85 -6.69
N ASN A 400 19.42 -0.53 -6.85
CA ASN A 400 19.24 0.43 -5.75
C ASN A 400 17.79 0.98 -5.58
N THR A 401 16.78 0.30 -6.12
CA THR A 401 15.35 0.65 -5.94
C THR A 401 14.85 0.38 -4.51
N ALA A 402 15.61 -0.39 -3.73
CA ALA A 402 15.42 -0.60 -2.30
C ALA A 402 16.74 -0.31 -1.54
N PRO A 403 17.06 0.96 -1.27
CA PRO A 403 18.23 1.36 -0.49
C PRO A 403 17.96 1.25 1.02
N ALA A 404 19.04 1.27 1.82
CA ALA A 404 18.96 1.19 3.28
C ALA A 404 18.28 2.42 3.94
N LYS A 405 18.33 3.59 3.29
CA LYS A 405 17.70 4.84 3.73
C LYS A 405 16.89 5.43 2.58
N VAL A 406 15.65 5.86 2.86
CA VAL A 406 14.78 6.55 1.90
C VAL A 406 14.36 7.89 2.51
N GLU A 407 14.89 8.97 1.95
CA GLU A 407 14.64 10.33 2.40
C GLU A 407 13.42 10.91 1.68
N GLN A 408 12.56 11.61 2.42
CA GLN A 408 11.40 12.31 1.85
C GLN A 408 11.86 13.65 1.28
N GLY A 409 11.46 13.98 0.05
CA GLY A 409 11.85 15.23 -0.58
C GLY A 409 13.12 15.17 -1.41
N TRP A 410 13.53 16.32 -1.92
CA TRP A 410 14.81 16.57 -2.57
C TRP A 410 15.27 17.97 -2.11
N PRO A 411 16.57 18.17 -1.77
CA PRO A 411 17.13 19.31 -1.05
C PRO A 411 16.34 20.63 -1.07
#